data_AF-A0A4R9M1P0-F1
#
_entry.id   AF-A0A4R9M1P0-F1
#
_cell.length_a   1.000
_cell.length_b   1.000
_cell.length_c   1.000
_cell.angle_alpha   90.00
_cell.angle_beta   90.00
_cell.angle_gamma   90.00
#
_symmetry.space_group_name_H-M   'P 1'
#
loop_
_entity.id
_entity.type
_entity.pdbx_description
1 polymer ?
#
loop_
_entity_poly.entity_id
_entity_poly.type
_entity_poly.pdbx_seq_one_letter_code
_entity_poly.pdbx_strand_id
1 'polypeptide(L)'
;MKQLLKKGLLVAMLALLAVNAANCKKDKKDDNVGLLLALWYLNQYEATVTLTGALLDTSGIATRDGKVTLTSADPDILTAGQGAISDFTACQTNAPITTGNQQVTNGLDGEFVLNFKINATSGSVNIAAVSSTGASNTVGTCDNIAALSPDTFTDVMGNGTLSINVNNANLSDKGQIVANVSGFQVLIKSVTIVVKGTYNLASPTVGENVCDGRNATSPEVISGDITSAKVVSSSALLSGTVTIKNGGSLTVLPGAVVFGNRGSSLFIQDNGSLIAEGTAASPVCFTSAQNLGSRYPSDWGGIVVIGNGVGTRSAVTEGTTPQSYPRTTNSTVKLKYAIIEFAGNEVAPGDELNGLSSYTVTNSSNYSYVQIHRGLDDGFEWWGGNVPGDHLVVTGGLDDDFDMDEGFGGTLTNILGVKYPAACGGSPSTDPHGMEMDGSHNAGVAPGVGTYTNPTVTNYTLIGAEVANGFGARFREGMRGTFSNGLVYGFASGNLRCDNNAGGGTDTNPTVGTTLSQSGKASTIGSQCVAITQTASLTATPVVSMGNINSTDCGFSATKPDFTTNSGLAQTGAGNSANGKWWDSWTVYRAR
;
A
#
# COMPACT_ATOMS: atom_id res chain seq x y z
N MET A 1 30.36 -31.61 -6.02
CA MET A 1 30.86 -31.23 -7.37
C MET A 1 29.89 -30.30 -8.11
N LYS A 2 28.59 -30.63 -8.24
CA LYS A 2 27.59 -29.79 -8.95
C LYS A 2 27.37 -28.38 -8.36
N GLN A 3 27.39 -28.19 -7.04
CA GLN A 3 27.25 -26.85 -6.42
C GLN A 3 28.50 -25.95 -6.57
N LEU A 4 29.70 -26.55 -6.55
CA LEU A 4 30.95 -25.85 -6.85
C LEU A 4 31.03 -25.43 -8.32
N LEU A 5 30.50 -26.27 -9.22
CA LEU A 5 30.29 -25.94 -10.63
C LEU A 5 29.29 -24.78 -10.80
N LYS A 6 28.13 -24.79 -10.12
CA LYS A 6 27.14 -23.68 -10.15
C LYS A 6 27.74 -22.36 -9.63
N LYS A 7 28.47 -22.37 -8.51
CA LYS A 7 29.13 -21.16 -7.96
C LYS A 7 30.31 -20.67 -8.80
N GLY A 8 31.13 -21.60 -9.31
CA GLY A 8 32.24 -21.27 -10.20
C GLY A 8 31.78 -20.70 -11.55
N LEU A 9 30.66 -21.20 -12.07
CA LEU A 9 30.05 -20.69 -13.30
C LEU A 9 29.44 -19.29 -13.10
N LEU A 10 28.82 -19.02 -11.95
CA LEU A 10 28.30 -17.69 -11.60
C LEU A 10 29.42 -16.64 -11.50
N VAL A 11 30.54 -16.99 -10.85
CA VAL A 11 31.72 -16.11 -10.74
C VAL A 11 32.37 -15.90 -12.12
N ALA A 12 32.46 -16.95 -12.94
CA ALA A 12 32.92 -16.83 -14.31
C ALA A 12 31.99 -15.93 -15.15
N MET A 13 30.67 -16.00 -14.97
CA MET A 13 29.71 -15.15 -15.67
C MET A 13 29.76 -13.68 -15.22
N LEU A 14 29.89 -13.41 -13.92
CA LEU A 14 30.13 -12.05 -13.40
C LEU A 14 31.43 -11.45 -13.95
N ALA A 15 32.47 -12.27 -14.08
CA ALA A 15 33.71 -11.87 -14.75
C ALA A 15 33.51 -11.61 -16.25
N LEU A 16 32.71 -12.43 -16.96
CA LEU A 16 32.37 -12.22 -18.38
C LEU A 16 31.50 -10.97 -18.60
N LEU A 17 30.59 -10.64 -17.67
CA LEU A 17 29.83 -9.37 -17.66
C LEU A 17 30.76 -8.17 -17.49
N ALA A 18 31.72 -8.25 -16.56
CA ALA A 18 32.71 -7.19 -16.34
C ALA A 18 33.65 -6.99 -17.54
N VAL A 19 34.04 -8.08 -18.23
CA VAL A 19 34.93 -8.03 -19.40
C VAL A 19 34.21 -7.48 -20.64
N ASN A 20 32.93 -7.81 -20.84
CA ASN A 20 32.15 -7.28 -21.96
C ASN A 20 31.73 -5.81 -21.74
N ALA A 21 31.51 -5.36 -20.51
CA ALA A 21 31.27 -3.95 -20.19
C ALA A 21 32.52 -3.08 -20.36
N ALA A 22 33.72 -3.65 -20.22
CA ALA A 22 34.99 -2.91 -20.28
C ALA A 22 35.57 -2.74 -21.70
N ASN A 23 35.04 -3.40 -22.73
CA ASN A 23 35.67 -3.42 -24.05
C ASN A 23 34.69 -3.28 -25.24
N CYS A 24 33.71 -2.39 -25.13
CA CYS A 24 32.92 -1.95 -26.29
C CYS A 24 33.79 -1.16 -27.27
N LYS A 25 34.40 -1.85 -28.24
CA LYS A 25 34.98 -1.23 -29.43
C LYS A 25 33.89 -1.08 -30.49
N LYS A 26 33.73 0.16 -30.96
CA LYS A 26 32.66 0.67 -31.84
C LYS A 26 32.43 -0.08 -33.17
N ASP A 27 33.33 -0.98 -33.58
CA ASP A 27 33.39 -1.48 -34.98
C ASP A 27 33.35 -3.01 -35.15
N LYS A 28 32.91 -3.80 -34.14
CA LYS A 28 32.68 -5.25 -34.32
C LYS A 28 31.26 -5.65 -33.91
N LYS A 29 30.67 -6.59 -34.66
CA LYS A 29 29.34 -7.16 -34.37
C LYS A 29 29.36 -7.75 -32.96
N ASP A 30 28.50 -7.23 -32.09
CA ASP A 30 28.39 -7.65 -30.70
C ASP A 30 27.77 -9.05 -30.59
N ASP A 31 28.54 -10.02 -30.10
CA ASP A 31 28.06 -11.37 -29.79
C ASP A 31 27.26 -11.33 -28.48
N ASN A 32 25.98 -10.95 -28.58
CA ASN A 32 25.02 -10.85 -27.46
C ASN A 32 24.66 -12.21 -26.80
N VAL A 33 25.32 -13.30 -27.18
CA VAL A 33 25.08 -14.65 -26.65
C VAL A 33 25.33 -14.71 -25.14
N GLY A 34 26.32 -13.98 -24.63
CA GLY A 34 26.60 -13.90 -23.19
C GLY A 34 25.49 -13.23 -22.38
N LEU A 35 24.87 -12.19 -22.94
CA LEU A 35 23.74 -11.48 -22.32
C LEU A 35 22.45 -12.31 -22.40
N LEU A 36 22.21 -13.00 -23.52
CA LEU A 36 21.08 -13.92 -23.70
C LEU A 36 21.16 -15.13 -22.75
N LEU A 37 22.37 -15.68 -22.54
CA LEU A 37 22.58 -16.74 -21.55
C LEU A 37 22.39 -16.22 -20.12
N ALA A 38 22.86 -15.02 -19.79
CA ALA A 38 22.61 -14.40 -18.50
C ALA A 38 21.11 -14.16 -18.24
N LEU A 39 20.36 -13.69 -19.24
CA LEU A 39 18.91 -13.53 -19.18
C LEU A 39 18.18 -14.87 -19.00
N TRP A 40 18.66 -15.94 -19.65
CA TRP A 40 18.12 -17.30 -19.47
C TRP A 40 18.37 -17.83 -18.04
N TYR A 41 19.53 -17.54 -17.44
CA TYR A 41 19.82 -17.89 -16.05
C TYR A 41 19.06 -17.05 -15.02
N LEU A 42 18.68 -15.80 -15.35
CA LEU A 42 17.88 -14.94 -14.47
C LEU A 42 16.39 -15.30 -14.48
N ASN A 43 15.92 -15.98 -15.54
CA ASN A 43 14.50 -16.31 -15.75
C ASN A 43 14.16 -17.78 -15.48
N GLN A 44 14.80 -18.39 -14.47
CA GLN A 44 14.46 -19.75 -14.03
C GLN A 44 13.12 -19.76 -13.29
N TYR A 45 12.33 -20.81 -13.51
CA TYR A 45 11.07 -21.02 -12.81
C TYR A 45 11.31 -21.05 -11.30
N GLU A 46 10.54 -20.27 -10.55
CA GLU A 46 10.49 -20.31 -9.10
C GLU A 46 9.03 -20.12 -8.68
N ALA A 47 8.54 -20.85 -7.69
CA ALA A 47 7.23 -20.63 -7.12
C ALA A 47 7.29 -20.77 -5.60
N THR A 48 6.51 -19.97 -4.87
CA THR A 48 6.29 -20.15 -3.43
C THR A 48 5.01 -20.95 -3.25
N VAL A 49 5.08 -22.04 -2.48
CA VAL A 49 3.95 -22.91 -2.14
C VAL A 49 3.63 -22.71 -0.67
N THR A 50 2.40 -22.31 -0.39
CA THR A 50 1.81 -22.33 0.94
C THR A 50 0.83 -23.49 1.01
N LEU A 51 1.14 -24.47 1.85
CA LEU A 51 0.33 -25.67 2.06
C LEU A 51 -0.24 -25.63 3.48
N THR A 52 -1.58 -25.64 3.59
CA THR A 52 -2.26 -25.90 4.86
C THR A 52 -2.80 -27.32 4.84
N GLY A 53 -2.40 -28.12 5.83
CA GLY A 53 -2.84 -29.51 5.97
C GLY A 53 -3.22 -29.85 7.39
N ALA A 54 -3.90 -30.97 7.58
CA ALA A 54 -4.09 -31.57 8.90
C ALA A 54 -3.35 -32.91 8.98
N LEU A 55 -2.55 -33.07 10.03
CA LEU A 55 -1.86 -34.31 10.37
C LEU A 55 -2.81 -35.23 11.13
N LEU A 56 -3.04 -36.42 10.60
CA LEU A 56 -3.91 -37.43 11.19
C LEU A 56 -3.11 -38.70 11.49
N ASP A 57 -3.52 -39.44 12.51
CA ASP A 57 -3.02 -40.79 12.76
C ASP A 57 -3.54 -41.79 11.70
N THR A 58 -3.12 -43.06 11.82
CA THR A 58 -3.57 -44.13 10.91
C THR A 58 -5.08 -44.38 10.94
N SER A 59 -5.76 -44.00 12.02
CA SER A 59 -7.22 -44.11 12.19
C SER A 59 -7.97 -42.90 11.62
N GLY A 60 -7.26 -41.89 11.11
CA GLY A 60 -7.84 -40.69 10.53
C GLY A 60 -8.25 -39.64 11.57
N ILE A 61 -7.67 -39.68 12.77
CA ILE A 61 -7.94 -38.73 13.86
C ILE A 61 -6.80 -37.71 13.94
N ALA A 62 -7.10 -36.43 14.18
CA ALA A 62 -6.07 -35.38 14.34
C ALA A 62 -5.03 -35.76 15.39
N THR A 63 -3.77 -35.60 15.01
CA THR A 63 -2.66 -35.68 15.94
C THR A 63 -2.58 -34.37 16.72
N ARG A 64 -2.51 -34.47 18.04
CA ARG A 64 -2.26 -33.33 18.92
C ARG A 64 -0.76 -33.14 19.06
N ASP A 65 -0.31 -31.89 19.06
CA ASP A 65 1.07 -31.53 19.39
C ASP A 65 2.08 -32.39 18.61
N GLY A 66 1.90 -32.43 17.30
CA GLY A 66 2.79 -33.06 16.33
C GLY A 66 3.63 -32.04 15.57
N LYS A 67 4.61 -32.55 14.82
CA LYS A 67 5.47 -31.76 13.94
C LYS A 67 5.58 -32.44 12.59
N VAL A 68 5.36 -31.67 11.53
CA VAL A 68 5.56 -32.11 10.14
C VAL A 68 6.82 -31.46 9.61
N THR A 69 7.69 -32.25 8.98
CA THR A 69 8.94 -31.78 8.39
C THR A 69 9.06 -32.21 6.93
N LEU A 70 9.38 -31.24 6.07
CA LEU A 70 9.75 -31.46 4.68
C LEU A 70 11.27 -31.40 4.54
N THR A 71 11.80 -32.31 3.72
CA THR A 71 13.19 -32.29 3.27
C THR A 71 13.24 -32.56 1.77
N SER A 72 14.33 -32.13 1.12
CA SER A 72 14.50 -32.37 -0.32
C SER A 72 14.56 -33.88 -0.62
N ALA A 73 13.63 -34.37 -1.45
CA ALA A 73 13.75 -35.69 -2.08
C ALA A 73 14.41 -35.55 -3.45
N ASP A 74 13.94 -34.59 -4.26
CA ASP A 74 14.60 -34.17 -5.48
C ASP A 74 15.55 -32.99 -5.21
N PRO A 75 16.84 -33.08 -5.62
CA PRO A 75 17.86 -32.07 -5.31
C PRO A 75 17.62 -30.73 -6.02
N ASP A 76 16.70 -30.68 -6.97
CA ASP A 76 16.38 -29.52 -7.80
C ASP A 76 14.88 -29.15 -7.75
N ILE A 77 14.10 -29.66 -6.78
CA ILE A 77 12.70 -29.18 -6.58
C ILE A 77 12.60 -28.08 -5.55
N LEU A 78 13.29 -28.18 -4.41
CA LEU A 78 13.33 -27.11 -3.39
C LEU A 78 14.42 -26.12 -3.73
N THR A 79 14.13 -24.83 -3.56
CA THR A 79 15.13 -23.78 -3.80
C THR A 79 16.32 -23.95 -2.85
N ALA A 80 17.53 -23.72 -3.37
CA ALA A 80 18.77 -23.88 -2.62
C ALA A 80 18.75 -23.05 -1.32
N GLY A 81 19.17 -23.69 -0.21
CA GLY A 81 19.15 -23.09 1.13
C GLY A 81 18.00 -23.57 2.01
N GLN A 82 17.01 -24.28 1.45
CA GLN A 82 15.90 -24.87 2.20
C GLN A 82 16.23 -26.30 2.68
N GLY A 83 17.07 -26.42 3.71
CA GLY A 83 17.55 -27.71 4.22
C GLY A 83 16.45 -28.60 4.83
N ALA A 84 15.67 -28.05 5.75
CA ALA A 84 14.48 -28.68 6.33
C ALA A 84 13.45 -27.60 6.65
N ILE A 85 12.19 -27.89 6.37
CA ILE A 85 11.07 -26.94 6.53
C ILE A 85 10.05 -27.64 7.39
N SER A 86 9.70 -27.09 8.54
CA SER A 86 8.80 -27.77 9.45
C SER A 86 7.82 -26.80 10.07
N ASP A 87 6.67 -27.33 10.42
CA ASP A 87 5.69 -26.64 11.24
C ASP A 87 5.09 -27.61 12.27
N PHE A 88 4.54 -27.05 13.33
CA PHE A 88 3.87 -27.78 14.39
C PHE A 88 2.36 -27.78 14.15
N THR A 89 1.69 -28.85 14.57
CA THR A 89 0.25 -28.95 14.43
C THR A 89 -0.45 -28.18 15.54
N ALA A 90 -1.41 -27.33 15.23
CA ALA A 90 -2.23 -26.65 16.22
C ALA A 90 -3.10 -27.63 17.05
N CYS A 91 -3.43 -27.22 18.27
CA CYS A 91 -4.37 -27.90 19.17
C CYS A 91 -5.35 -26.86 19.72
N GLN A 92 -6.64 -27.12 19.55
CA GLN A 92 -7.74 -26.25 19.96
C GLN A 92 -8.72 -26.95 20.91
N THR A 93 -8.93 -28.26 20.76
CA THR A 93 -9.99 -28.97 21.49
C THR A 93 -9.46 -29.72 22.72
N ASN A 94 -9.83 -29.25 23.91
CA ASN A 94 -9.48 -29.89 25.19
C ASN A 94 -10.23 -31.20 25.49
N ALA A 95 -11.13 -31.66 24.62
CA ALA A 95 -11.92 -32.89 24.77
C ALA A 95 -11.51 -33.95 23.72
N PRO A 96 -11.68 -35.27 23.98
CA PRO A 96 -11.26 -36.31 23.04
C PRO A 96 -11.76 -36.12 21.60
N ILE A 97 -10.88 -36.34 20.63
CA ILE A 97 -11.20 -36.22 19.20
C ILE A 97 -11.40 -37.62 18.64
N THR A 98 -12.48 -37.77 17.87
CA THR A 98 -12.90 -39.00 17.20
C THR A 98 -13.15 -38.69 15.74
N THR A 99 -13.16 -39.72 14.89
CA THR A 99 -13.50 -39.57 13.46
C THR A 99 -14.87 -38.91 13.22
N GLY A 100 -15.82 -39.08 14.15
CA GLY A 100 -17.18 -38.51 14.03
C GLY A 100 -17.34 -37.06 14.48
N ASN A 101 -16.53 -36.58 15.44
CA ASN A 101 -16.64 -35.20 15.96
C ASN A 101 -15.57 -34.25 15.39
N GLN A 102 -14.52 -34.76 14.75
CA GLN A 102 -13.46 -33.95 14.14
C GLN A 102 -13.95 -33.09 12.96
N GLN A 103 -14.97 -33.54 12.22
CA GLN A 103 -15.53 -32.75 11.10
C GLN A 103 -16.49 -31.65 11.55
N VAL A 104 -16.99 -31.70 12.79
CA VAL A 104 -18.01 -30.78 13.30
C VAL A 104 -17.41 -29.65 14.14
N THR A 105 -16.14 -29.79 14.57
CA THR A 105 -15.45 -28.78 15.39
C THR A 105 -14.83 -27.62 14.61
N ASN A 106 -14.83 -27.61 13.26
CA ASN A 106 -14.21 -26.55 12.43
C ASN A 106 -12.82 -26.09 12.93
N GLY A 107 -12.09 -26.99 13.60
CA GLY A 107 -10.97 -26.62 14.46
C GLY A 107 -9.62 -26.66 13.77
N LEU A 108 -8.66 -25.99 14.40
CA LEU A 108 -7.23 -26.00 14.09
C LEU A 108 -6.52 -27.29 14.55
N ASP A 109 -7.22 -28.25 15.17
CA ASP A 109 -6.61 -29.49 15.67
C ASP A 109 -5.91 -30.30 14.57
N GLY A 110 -4.62 -30.57 14.76
CA GLY A 110 -3.78 -31.26 13.79
C GLY A 110 -3.33 -30.37 12.62
N GLU A 111 -3.78 -29.12 12.53
CA GLU A 111 -3.49 -28.24 11.40
C GLU A 111 -2.07 -27.71 11.43
N PHE A 112 -1.38 -27.75 10.30
CA PHE A 112 -0.06 -27.18 10.10
C PHE A 112 -0.02 -26.36 8.80
N VAL A 113 0.89 -25.40 8.72
CA VAL A 113 1.13 -24.54 7.56
C VAL A 113 2.60 -24.59 7.17
N LEU A 114 2.87 -25.11 5.97
CA LEU A 114 4.22 -25.18 5.42
C LEU A 114 4.37 -24.18 4.28
N ASN A 115 5.39 -23.33 4.38
CA ASN A 115 5.76 -22.37 3.34
C ASN A 115 7.13 -22.74 2.76
N PHE A 116 7.18 -23.03 1.45
CA PHE A 116 8.41 -23.44 0.79
C PHE A 116 8.49 -23.00 -0.65
N LYS A 117 9.70 -22.75 -1.16
CA LYS A 117 9.92 -22.43 -2.57
C LYS A 117 10.31 -23.66 -3.37
N ILE A 118 9.84 -23.68 -4.61
CA ILE A 118 10.21 -24.67 -5.60
C ILE A 118 10.79 -24.03 -6.85
N ASN A 119 11.72 -24.69 -7.51
CA ASN A 119 12.37 -24.21 -8.74
C ASN A 119 12.04 -25.05 -9.99
N ALA A 120 11.03 -25.91 -9.89
CA ALA A 120 10.44 -26.65 -11.01
C ALA A 120 8.93 -26.80 -10.82
N THR A 121 8.19 -26.99 -11.92
CA THR A 121 6.73 -27.17 -11.91
C THR A 121 6.30 -28.55 -11.43
N SER A 122 7.20 -29.52 -11.34
CA SER A 122 6.89 -30.86 -10.84
C SER A 122 8.10 -31.51 -10.17
N GLY A 123 7.84 -32.35 -9.18
CA GLY A 123 8.86 -33.08 -8.42
C GLY A 123 8.30 -33.62 -7.10
N SER A 124 9.16 -34.15 -6.24
CA SER A 124 8.76 -34.65 -4.92
C SER A 124 9.63 -34.13 -3.79
N VAL A 125 9.01 -33.90 -2.63
CA VAL A 125 9.70 -33.62 -1.36
C VAL A 125 9.40 -34.71 -0.35
N ASN A 126 10.37 -35.06 0.49
CA ASN A 126 10.16 -36.02 1.57
C ASN A 126 9.36 -35.33 2.67
N ILE A 127 8.41 -36.05 3.26
CA ILE A 127 7.64 -35.60 4.42
C ILE A 127 7.83 -36.61 5.56
N ALA A 128 8.03 -36.13 6.76
CA ALA A 128 8.08 -36.92 7.98
C ALA A 128 7.21 -36.27 9.06
N ALA A 129 6.61 -37.11 9.91
CA ALA A 129 5.80 -36.68 11.03
C ALA A 129 6.26 -37.34 12.33
N VAL A 130 6.26 -36.54 13.40
CA VAL A 130 6.53 -36.98 14.78
C VAL A 130 5.44 -36.40 15.69
N SER A 131 5.03 -37.14 16.70
CA SER A 131 4.17 -36.64 17.79
C SER A 131 5.00 -36.34 19.04
N SER A 132 4.44 -35.56 19.95
CA SER A 132 5.03 -35.38 21.28
C SER A 132 4.85 -36.61 22.17
N THR A 133 5.80 -36.85 23.07
CA THR A 133 5.72 -37.96 24.04
C THR A 133 4.48 -37.84 24.91
N GLY A 134 3.55 -38.80 24.79
CA GLY A 134 2.32 -38.85 25.56
C GLY A 134 1.12 -38.13 24.93
N ALA A 135 1.26 -37.58 23.72
CA ALA A 135 0.12 -37.08 22.94
C ALA A 135 -0.89 -38.20 22.69
N SER A 136 -2.08 -38.07 23.29
CA SER A 136 -3.19 -39.00 23.08
C SER A 136 -4.41 -38.25 22.54
N ASN A 137 -4.96 -38.76 21.44
CA ASN A 137 -6.24 -38.29 20.90
C ASN A 137 -7.45 -38.74 21.72
N THR A 138 -7.27 -39.68 22.64
CA THR A 138 -8.34 -40.27 23.47
C THR A 138 -8.42 -39.66 24.87
N VAL A 139 -7.37 -38.99 25.37
CA VAL A 139 -7.31 -38.41 26.72
C VAL A 139 -6.40 -37.17 26.71
N GLY A 140 -6.87 -35.99 27.13
CA GLY A 140 -5.98 -34.85 27.42
C GLY A 140 -6.52 -33.46 27.10
N THR A 141 -5.88 -32.45 27.71
CA THR A 141 -5.99 -31.02 27.40
C THR A 141 -5.01 -30.64 26.29
N CYS A 142 -5.31 -29.61 25.50
CA CYS A 142 -4.34 -29.03 24.57
C CYS A 142 -3.25 -28.30 25.34
N ASP A 143 -1.99 -28.58 25.02
CA ASP A 143 -0.87 -27.78 25.49
C ASP A 143 -0.58 -26.64 24.51
N ASN A 144 -0.10 -25.52 25.02
CA ASN A 144 0.37 -24.45 24.15
C ASN A 144 1.69 -24.87 23.53
N ILE A 145 1.77 -24.99 22.20
CA ILE A 145 3.00 -25.35 21.46
C ILE A 145 4.19 -24.47 21.86
N ALA A 146 3.98 -23.19 22.16
CA ALA A 146 5.05 -22.29 22.61
C ALA A 146 5.66 -22.69 23.97
N ALA A 147 4.98 -23.55 24.74
CA ALA A 147 5.44 -24.09 26.01
C ALA A 147 6.08 -25.48 25.90
N LEU A 148 6.03 -26.14 24.73
CA LEU A 148 6.63 -27.45 24.50
C LEU A 148 8.05 -27.32 23.94
N SER A 149 9.00 -28.06 24.53
CA SER A 149 10.38 -28.09 24.02
C SER A 149 10.42 -28.77 22.64
N PRO A 150 11.23 -28.31 21.68
CA PRO A 150 11.46 -29.05 20.43
C PRO A 150 11.91 -30.51 20.66
N ASP A 151 12.51 -30.80 21.82
CA ASP A 151 12.98 -32.13 22.20
C ASP A 151 11.86 -33.08 22.67
N THR A 152 10.62 -32.61 22.86
CA THR A 152 9.50 -33.49 23.25
C THR A 152 8.88 -34.25 22.07
N PHE A 153 9.25 -33.91 20.82
CA PHE A 153 8.69 -34.51 19.60
C PHE A 153 9.51 -35.70 19.11
N THR A 154 9.57 -36.76 19.92
CA THR A 154 10.40 -37.96 19.64
C THR A 154 9.63 -39.13 19.07
N ASP A 155 8.30 -39.11 19.13
CA ASP A 155 7.48 -40.27 18.83
C ASP A 155 7.25 -40.34 17.32
N VAL A 156 8.03 -41.17 16.63
CA VAL A 156 8.00 -41.28 15.17
C VAL A 156 6.67 -41.84 14.70
N MET A 157 5.93 -41.03 13.94
CA MET A 157 4.67 -41.47 13.30
C MET A 157 4.93 -42.15 11.96
N GLY A 158 5.86 -41.61 11.16
CA GLY A 158 6.22 -42.19 9.89
C GLY A 158 6.85 -41.22 8.89
N ASN A 159 6.97 -41.67 7.65
CA ASN A 159 7.55 -40.90 6.55
C ASN A 159 6.82 -41.15 5.21
N GLY A 160 7.17 -40.37 4.20
CA GLY A 160 6.63 -40.48 2.86
C GLY A 160 7.11 -39.37 1.93
N THR A 161 6.36 -39.13 0.86
CA THR A 161 6.60 -38.05 -0.10
C THR A 161 5.37 -37.19 -0.33
N LEU A 162 5.59 -35.90 -0.60
CA LEU A 162 4.62 -35.04 -1.25
C LEU A 162 5.02 -34.90 -2.72
N SER A 163 4.18 -35.39 -3.63
CA SER A 163 4.32 -35.15 -5.06
C SER A 163 3.68 -33.81 -5.41
N ILE A 164 4.43 -32.97 -6.12
CA ILE A 164 4.03 -31.63 -6.54
C ILE A 164 3.90 -31.62 -8.06
N ASN A 165 2.78 -31.13 -8.57
CA ASN A 165 2.55 -30.92 -10.00
C ASN A 165 1.74 -29.62 -10.21
N VAL A 166 2.46 -28.51 -10.40
CA VAL A 166 1.87 -27.18 -10.54
C VAL A 166 1.12 -27.09 -11.87
N ASN A 167 -0.18 -26.86 -11.79
CA ASN A 167 -0.99 -26.47 -12.94
C ASN A 167 -1.22 -24.95 -12.88
N ASN A 168 -0.51 -24.24 -13.76
CA ASN A 168 -0.55 -22.79 -13.86
C ASN A 168 -1.94 -22.20 -14.17
N ALA A 169 -2.88 -23.01 -14.67
CA ALA A 169 -4.26 -22.57 -14.91
C ALA A 169 -5.09 -22.48 -13.62
N ASN A 170 -4.68 -23.12 -12.53
CA ASN A 170 -5.38 -23.08 -11.25
C ASN A 170 -4.41 -23.25 -10.07
N LEU A 171 -3.77 -22.16 -9.64
CA LEU A 171 -2.73 -22.20 -8.60
C LEU A 171 -3.23 -22.45 -7.16
N SER A 172 -4.54 -22.72 -6.98
CA SER A 172 -5.13 -23.10 -5.70
C SER A 172 -5.74 -24.51 -5.67
N ASP A 173 -5.58 -25.27 -6.75
CA ASP A 173 -6.06 -26.65 -6.81
C ASP A 173 -5.26 -27.57 -5.87
N LYS A 174 -5.95 -28.13 -4.88
CA LYS A 174 -5.39 -29.05 -3.91
C LYS A 174 -4.88 -30.35 -4.55
N GLY A 175 -5.44 -30.76 -5.69
CA GLY A 175 -5.03 -31.95 -6.42
C GLY A 175 -3.59 -31.88 -6.98
N GLN A 176 -2.97 -30.70 -6.95
CA GLN A 176 -1.58 -30.49 -7.37
C GLN A 176 -0.55 -30.95 -6.34
N ILE A 177 -0.98 -31.23 -5.10
CA ILE A 177 -0.14 -31.78 -4.04
C ILE A 177 -0.75 -33.10 -3.56
N VAL A 178 -0.01 -34.19 -3.75
CA VAL A 178 -0.45 -35.54 -3.36
C VAL A 178 0.49 -36.09 -2.30
N ALA A 179 -0.06 -36.41 -1.12
CA ALA A 179 0.69 -37.02 -0.03
C ALA A 179 0.66 -38.56 -0.14
N ASN A 180 1.85 -39.16 -0.29
CA ASN A 180 2.05 -40.60 -0.28
C ASN A 180 2.85 -40.96 0.98
N VAL A 181 2.14 -41.25 2.07
CA VAL A 181 2.71 -41.39 3.42
C VAL A 181 2.42 -42.76 4.03
N SER A 182 3.29 -43.21 4.92
CA SER A 182 3.15 -44.45 5.69
C SER A 182 3.20 -44.13 7.19
N GLY A 183 2.29 -44.73 7.96
CA GLY A 183 2.22 -44.56 9.43
C GLY A 183 1.38 -43.36 9.91
N PHE A 184 0.93 -42.49 9.01
CA PHE A 184 0.06 -41.35 9.29
C PHE A 184 -0.75 -41.00 8.04
N GLN A 185 -1.67 -40.04 8.15
CA GLN A 185 -2.37 -39.47 6.99
C GLN A 185 -2.21 -37.94 6.98
N VAL A 186 -2.27 -37.34 5.79
CA VAL A 186 -2.27 -35.89 5.60
C VAL A 186 -3.51 -35.51 4.82
N LEU A 187 -4.36 -34.69 5.42
CA LEU A 187 -5.49 -34.08 4.73
C LEU A 187 -5.08 -32.68 4.24
N ILE A 188 -5.01 -32.49 2.92
CA ILE A 188 -4.73 -31.18 2.32
C ILE A 188 -5.98 -30.30 2.42
N LYS A 189 -5.91 -29.25 3.25
CA LYS A 189 -7.01 -28.30 3.47
C LYS A 189 -7.01 -27.20 2.40
N SER A 190 -5.85 -26.62 2.12
CA SER A 190 -5.66 -25.60 1.08
C SER A 190 -4.24 -25.63 0.52
N VAL A 191 -4.11 -25.18 -0.73
CA VAL A 191 -2.83 -24.96 -1.41
C VAL A 191 -2.92 -23.60 -2.08
N THR A 192 -1.86 -22.79 -1.94
CA THR A 192 -1.69 -21.56 -2.71
C THR A 192 -0.30 -21.56 -3.31
N ILE A 193 -0.20 -21.44 -4.63
CA ILE A 193 1.07 -21.39 -5.36
C ILE A 193 1.22 -20.00 -5.98
N VAL A 194 2.35 -19.35 -5.72
CA VAL A 194 2.70 -18.05 -6.30
C VAL A 194 3.92 -18.26 -7.18
N VAL A 195 3.71 -18.32 -8.50
CA VAL A 195 4.79 -18.43 -9.48
C VAL A 195 5.45 -17.07 -9.66
N LYS A 196 6.78 -17.00 -9.51
CA LYS A 196 7.58 -15.80 -9.73
C LYS A 196 7.27 -15.21 -11.10
N GLY A 197 6.76 -13.98 -11.12
CA GLY A 197 6.40 -13.25 -12.35
C GLY A 197 5.04 -13.59 -12.97
N THR A 198 4.20 -14.43 -12.34
CA THR A 198 2.80 -14.69 -12.77
C THR A 198 1.83 -14.17 -11.73
N TYR A 199 0.81 -13.42 -12.16
CA TYR A 199 -0.21 -12.82 -11.29
C TYR A 199 -1.57 -13.51 -11.54
N ASN A 200 -2.09 -14.27 -10.58
CA ASN A 200 -3.41 -14.89 -10.66
C ASN A 200 -4.35 -14.31 -9.60
N LEU A 201 -5.45 -13.68 -10.03
CA LEU A 201 -6.53 -13.14 -9.20
C LEU A 201 -7.63 -14.21 -9.02
N ALA A 202 -7.85 -14.70 -7.80
CA ALA A 202 -8.88 -15.71 -7.54
C ALA A 202 -10.28 -15.11 -7.31
N SER A 203 -10.41 -13.81 -7.00
CA SER A 203 -11.70 -13.10 -6.86
C SER A 203 -11.49 -11.58 -6.71
N PRO A 204 -11.34 -10.80 -7.80
CA PRO A 204 -11.23 -9.36 -7.67
C PRO A 204 -12.58 -8.74 -7.29
N THR A 205 -12.61 -8.04 -6.17
CA THR A 205 -13.65 -7.08 -5.78
C THR A 205 -13.81 -5.98 -6.83
N VAL A 206 -14.86 -5.16 -6.68
CA VAL A 206 -15.11 -4.04 -7.61
C VAL A 206 -13.96 -3.01 -7.59
N GLY A 207 -13.19 -2.90 -6.50
CA GLY A 207 -12.02 -2.02 -6.40
C GLY A 207 -10.75 -2.59 -7.04
N GLU A 208 -10.50 -3.89 -6.88
CA GLU A 208 -9.31 -4.55 -7.45
C GLU A 208 -9.33 -4.52 -8.99
N ASN A 209 -10.49 -4.61 -9.64
CA ASN A 209 -10.55 -4.52 -11.11
C ASN A 209 -10.08 -3.17 -11.70
N VAL A 210 -9.98 -2.12 -10.88
CA VAL A 210 -9.62 -0.78 -11.36
C VAL A 210 -8.10 -0.64 -11.56
N CYS A 211 -7.31 -0.93 -10.51
CA CYS A 211 -5.84 -0.82 -10.53
C CYS A 211 -5.10 -2.16 -10.56
N ASP A 212 -5.73 -3.25 -10.10
CA ASP A 212 -5.10 -4.57 -9.97
C ASP A 212 -5.50 -5.55 -11.08
N GLY A 213 -6.68 -5.38 -11.67
CA GLY A 213 -7.24 -6.24 -12.71
C GLY A 213 -6.61 -6.07 -14.09
N ARG A 214 -5.61 -5.19 -14.23
CA ARG A 214 -4.96 -4.96 -15.52
C ARG A 214 -3.75 -5.88 -15.64
N ASN A 215 -3.89 -6.91 -16.46
CA ASN A 215 -2.85 -7.86 -16.87
C ASN A 215 -1.61 -7.15 -17.43
N ALA A 216 -0.77 -6.62 -16.55
CA ALA A 216 0.56 -6.13 -16.85
C ALA A 216 1.52 -7.33 -16.90
N THR A 217 1.38 -8.17 -17.93
CA THR A 217 2.16 -9.40 -18.04
C THR A 217 3.66 -9.16 -18.27
N SER A 218 4.06 -7.93 -18.64
CA SER A 218 5.45 -7.50 -18.72
C SER A 218 5.55 -5.97 -18.74
N PRO A 219 5.52 -5.28 -17.57
CA PRO A 219 5.64 -3.82 -17.53
C PRO A 219 6.98 -3.36 -18.09
N GLU A 220 6.99 -2.26 -18.83
CA GLU A 220 8.22 -1.61 -19.26
C GLU A 220 8.96 -1.04 -18.03
N VAL A 221 10.24 -1.38 -17.85
CA VAL A 221 11.03 -0.79 -16.76
C VAL A 221 11.47 0.62 -17.12
N ILE A 222 11.18 1.57 -16.25
CA ILE A 222 11.59 2.97 -16.34
C ILE A 222 12.51 3.29 -15.16
N SER A 223 13.68 3.84 -15.45
CA SER A 223 14.69 4.19 -14.44
C SER A 223 15.44 5.45 -14.87
N GLY A 224 15.91 6.25 -13.90
CA GLY A 224 16.72 7.44 -14.16
C GLY A 224 15.93 8.59 -14.79
N ASP A 225 16.59 9.37 -15.64
CA ASP A 225 16.02 10.61 -16.18
C ASP A 225 15.18 10.37 -17.46
N ILE A 226 14.00 10.98 -17.54
CA ILE A 226 13.20 11.15 -18.75
C ILE A 226 13.42 12.58 -19.26
N THR A 227 14.22 12.73 -20.32
CA THR A 227 14.54 14.04 -20.94
C THR A 227 13.92 14.24 -22.32
N SER A 228 13.08 13.31 -22.76
CA SER A 228 12.32 13.37 -24.02
C SER A 228 10.92 12.81 -23.80
N ALA A 229 10.03 12.95 -24.77
CA ALA A 229 8.69 12.40 -24.68
C ALA A 229 8.70 10.87 -24.56
N LYS A 230 7.91 10.35 -23.62
CA LYS A 230 7.69 8.93 -23.36
C LYS A 230 6.20 8.67 -23.13
N VAL A 231 5.70 7.55 -23.65
CA VAL A 231 4.29 7.15 -23.49
C VAL A 231 4.22 5.79 -22.83
N VAL A 232 3.42 5.66 -21.77
CA VAL A 232 3.05 4.38 -21.15
C VAL A 232 1.64 4.04 -21.60
N SER A 233 1.53 3.03 -22.47
CA SER A 233 0.26 2.63 -23.08
C SER A 233 -0.49 1.54 -22.31
N SER A 234 0.21 0.72 -21.54
CA SER A 234 -0.37 -0.39 -20.79
C SER A 234 0.18 -0.47 -19.38
N SER A 235 1.48 -0.77 -19.22
CA SER A 235 2.08 -0.82 -17.89
C SER A 235 3.55 -0.46 -17.88
N ALA A 236 3.99 0.16 -16.80
CA ALA A 236 5.38 0.49 -16.54
C ALA A 236 5.76 0.15 -15.10
N LEU A 237 7.04 -0.12 -14.86
CA LEU A 237 7.62 -0.35 -13.53
C LEU A 237 8.70 0.70 -13.28
N LEU A 238 8.52 1.54 -12.28
CA LEU A 238 9.53 2.48 -11.81
C LEU A 238 10.60 1.73 -11.00
N SER A 239 11.87 1.99 -11.31
CA SER A 239 13.01 1.41 -10.61
C SER A 239 13.94 2.54 -10.15
N GLY A 240 14.04 2.70 -8.82
CA GLY A 240 14.67 3.86 -8.19
C GLY A 240 13.88 5.15 -8.41
N THR A 241 14.49 6.30 -8.11
CA THR A 241 13.91 7.61 -8.41
C THR A 241 13.97 7.87 -9.91
N VAL A 242 12.80 7.95 -10.54
CA VAL A 242 12.63 8.34 -11.95
C VAL A 242 12.36 9.83 -11.99
N THR A 243 13.11 10.58 -12.79
CA THR A 243 12.98 12.04 -12.85
C THR A 243 12.63 12.51 -14.25
N ILE A 244 11.46 13.12 -14.44
CA ILE A 244 11.09 13.82 -15.67
C ILE A 244 11.66 15.24 -15.59
N LYS A 245 12.61 15.57 -16.47
CA LYS A 245 13.31 16.86 -16.41
C LYS A 245 13.79 17.36 -17.76
N ASN A 246 14.26 18.61 -17.77
CA ASN A 246 14.84 19.27 -18.94
C ASN A 246 13.93 19.24 -20.18
N GLY A 247 12.62 19.46 -19.98
CA GLY A 247 11.63 19.43 -21.06
C GLY A 247 11.13 18.04 -21.46
N GLY A 248 11.56 16.98 -20.77
CA GLY A 248 11.01 15.64 -20.96
C GLY A 248 9.53 15.55 -20.59
N SER A 249 8.84 14.54 -21.11
CA SER A 249 7.43 14.30 -20.79
C SER A 249 7.12 12.83 -20.63
N LEU A 250 6.24 12.50 -19.68
CA LEU A 250 5.64 11.18 -19.52
C LEU A 250 4.13 11.32 -19.71
N THR A 251 3.61 10.65 -20.74
CA THR A 251 2.16 10.52 -20.95
C THR A 251 1.73 9.11 -20.57
N VAL A 252 0.85 8.98 -19.58
CA VAL A 252 0.28 7.70 -19.15
C VAL A 252 -1.15 7.63 -19.68
N LEU A 253 -1.43 6.69 -20.58
CA LEU A 253 -2.72 6.61 -21.27
C LEU A 253 -3.83 6.12 -20.32
N PRO A 254 -5.11 6.50 -20.56
CA PRO A 254 -6.24 5.92 -19.84
C PRO A 254 -6.17 4.40 -19.83
N GLY A 255 -6.39 3.77 -18.67
CA GLY A 255 -6.26 2.32 -18.61
C GLY A 255 -4.84 1.82 -18.34
N ALA A 256 -3.81 2.68 -18.28
CA ALA A 256 -2.47 2.23 -17.93
C ALA A 256 -2.21 2.17 -16.42
N VAL A 257 -1.22 1.36 -16.02
CA VAL A 257 -0.75 1.21 -14.63
C VAL A 257 0.75 1.46 -14.54
N VAL A 258 1.17 2.30 -13.61
CA VAL A 258 2.57 2.53 -13.27
C VAL A 258 2.83 1.91 -11.90
N PHE A 259 3.65 0.87 -11.87
CA PHE A 259 4.06 0.20 -10.65
C PHE A 259 5.30 0.87 -10.05
N GLY A 260 5.30 1.16 -8.75
CA GLY A 260 6.46 1.58 -7.99
C GLY A 260 7.13 0.39 -7.31
N ASN A 261 8.39 0.10 -7.64
CA ASN A 261 9.20 -0.79 -6.79
C ASN A 261 9.44 -0.15 -5.41
N ARG A 262 9.74 -0.97 -4.41
CA ARG A 262 10.20 -0.48 -3.10
C ARG A 262 11.38 0.46 -3.23
N GLY A 263 11.25 1.63 -2.61
CA GLY A 263 12.21 2.74 -2.69
C GLY A 263 12.24 3.48 -4.04
N SER A 264 11.29 3.24 -4.95
CA SER A 264 11.14 4.05 -6.17
C SER A 264 10.24 5.27 -5.92
N SER A 265 10.40 6.31 -6.73
CA SER A 265 9.59 7.52 -6.69
C SER A 265 9.57 8.18 -8.07
N LEU A 266 8.58 9.04 -8.35
CA LEU A 266 8.48 9.79 -9.60
C LEU A 266 8.61 11.29 -9.35
N PHE A 267 9.71 11.88 -9.79
CA PHE A 267 9.99 13.31 -9.67
C PHE A 267 9.72 14.03 -10.99
N ILE A 268 9.13 15.23 -10.93
CA ILE A 268 8.90 16.10 -12.08
C ILE A 268 9.45 17.49 -11.77
N GLN A 269 10.49 17.90 -12.50
CA GLN A 269 11.21 19.16 -12.27
C GLN A 269 11.73 19.76 -13.57
N ASP A 270 12.28 20.97 -13.54
CA ASP A 270 13.07 21.57 -14.62
C ASP A 270 12.40 21.54 -16.01
N ASN A 271 11.16 22.05 -16.13
CA ASN A 271 10.30 21.94 -17.33
C ASN A 271 9.83 20.52 -17.69
N GLY A 272 9.95 19.56 -16.77
CA GLY A 272 9.36 18.24 -16.90
C GLY A 272 7.82 18.30 -16.91
N SER A 273 7.20 17.32 -17.56
CA SER A 273 5.74 17.20 -17.58
C SER A 273 5.21 15.77 -17.42
N LEU A 274 4.16 15.61 -16.61
CA LEU A 274 3.38 14.38 -16.48
C LEU A 274 1.95 14.62 -16.93
N ILE A 275 1.47 13.80 -17.86
CA ILE A 275 0.09 13.82 -18.33
C ILE A 275 -0.50 12.43 -18.05
N ALA A 276 -1.36 12.33 -17.05
CA ALA A 276 -2.05 11.11 -16.66
C ALA A 276 -3.55 11.41 -16.55
N GLU A 277 -4.20 11.51 -17.70
CA GLU A 277 -5.62 11.84 -17.82
C GLU A 277 -6.40 10.60 -18.25
N GLY A 278 -6.83 9.82 -17.26
CA GLY A 278 -7.75 8.71 -17.42
C GLY A 278 -9.21 9.15 -17.60
N THR A 279 -10.10 8.18 -17.48
CA THR A 279 -11.55 8.40 -17.43
C THR A 279 -12.15 7.65 -16.26
N ALA A 280 -13.38 7.96 -15.86
CA ALA A 280 -14.07 7.22 -14.81
C ALA A 280 -14.11 5.69 -15.06
N ALA A 281 -14.25 5.28 -16.32
CA ALA A 281 -14.28 3.87 -16.72
C ALA A 281 -12.88 3.24 -16.85
N SER A 282 -11.85 4.06 -17.10
CA SER A 282 -10.47 3.63 -17.31
C SER A 282 -9.51 4.62 -16.63
N PRO A 283 -9.46 4.66 -15.29
CA PRO A 283 -8.57 5.57 -14.58
C PRO A 283 -7.10 5.19 -14.80
N VAL A 284 -6.19 6.12 -14.60
CA VAL A 284 -4.74 5.81 -14.54
C VAL A 284 -4.39 5.42 -13.11
N CYS A 285 -3.61 4.35 -12.94
CA CYS A 285 -3.20 3.91 -11.60
C CYS A 285 -1.68 4.02 -11.43
N PHE A 286 -1.25 4.54 -10.30
CA PHE A 286 0.11 4.48 -9.77
C PHE A 286 0.06 3.66 -8.48
N THR A 287 0.76 2.54 -8.39
CA THR A 287 0.55 1.59 -7.28
C THR A 287 1.81 0.80 -6.96
N SER A 288 1.83 0.14 -5.81
CA SER A 288 2.93 -0.74 -5.41
C SER A 288 3.16 -1.90 -6.39
N ALA A 289 4.42 -2.19 -6.67
CA ALA A 289 4.84 -3.38 -7.41
C ALA A 289 4.80 -4.67 -6.56
N GLN A 290 4.46 -4.59 -5.27
CA GLN A 290 4.28 -5.78 -4.44
C GLN A 290 3.10 -6.60 -4.93
N ASN A 291 3.16 -7.89 -4.61
CA ASN A 291 2.10 -8.83 -4.91
C ASN A 291 0.78 -8.34 -4.32
N LEU A 292 -0.29 -8.63 -5.04
CA LEU A 292 -1.67 -8.35 -4.62
C LEU A 292 -1.95 -8.94 -3.23
N GLY A 293 -2.59 -8.15 -2.36
CA GLY A 293 -2.84 -8.48 -0.96
C GLY A 293 -1.61 -8.44 -0.05
N SER A 294 -0.44 -8.09 -0.60
CA SER A 294 0.80 -7.85 0.13
C SER A 294 1.32 -6.43 -0.10
N ARG A 295 0.45 -5.52 -0.53
CA ARG A 295 0.80 -4.11 -0.74
C ARG A 295 0.59 -3.39 0.58
N TYR A 296 1.55 -2.55 0.91
CA TYR A 296 1.52 -1.82 2.16
C TYR A 296 1.80 -0.34 1.89
N PRO A 297 1.20 0.55 2.69
CA PRO A 297 1.66 1.92 2.80
C PRO A 297 3.20 1.96 2.87
N SER A 298 3.84 2.95 2.24
CA SER A 298 5.30 3.06 2.07
C SER A 298 5.96 2.04 1.13
N ASP A 299 5.20 1.32 0.31
CA ASP A 299 5.81 0.45 -0.70
C ASP A 299 6.53 1.22 -1.81
N TRP A 300 6.28 2.52 -1.98
CA TRP A 300 7.03 3.41 -2.86
C TRP A 300 6.83 4.88 -2.43
N GLY A 301 7.61 5.80 -2.99
CA GLY A 301 7.67 7.21 -2.56
C GLY A 301 6.73 8.16 -3.30
N GLY A 302 5.71 7.67 -4.00
CA GLY A 302 4.71 8.52 -4.64
C GLY A 302 5.23 9.43 -5.76
N ILE A 303 4.53 10.55 -5.97
CA ILE A 303 4.79 11.52 -7.03
C ILE A 303 5.21 12.85 -6.41
N VAL A 304 6.36 13.37 -6.85
CA VAL A 304 6.89 14.67 -6.41
C VAL A 304 6.95 15.64 -7.57
N VAL A 305 6.34 16.80 -7.41
CA VAL A 305 6.29 17.85 -8.42
C VAL A 305 6.93 19.11 -7.88
N ILE A 306 7.89 19.67 -8.63
CA ILE A 306 8.63 20.87 -8.21
C ILE A 306 8.41 21.97 -9.25
N GLY A 307 7.69 23.02 -8.84
CA GLY A 307 7.38 24.19 -9.62
C GLY A 307 8.26 25.40 -9.32
N ASN A 308 7.85 26.55 -9.86
CA ASN A 308 8.48 27.85 -9.65
C ASN A 308 7.51 28.87 -9.03
N GLY A 309 6.46 28.38 -8.38
CA GLY A 309 5.43 29.19 -7.76
C GLY A 309 5.91 29.88 -6.49
N VAL A 310 4.98 30.61 -5.87
CA VAL A 310 5.24 31.34 -4.63
C VAL A 310 5.24 30.35 -3.46
N GLY A 311 6.20 30.48 -2.56
CA GLY A 311 6.24 29.79 -1.27
C GLY A 311 6.76 30.72 -0.17
N THR A 312 6.73 30.27 1.07
CA THR A 312 7.17 31.06 2.23
C THR A 312 8.67 30.95 2.52
N ARG A 313 9.35 29.97 1.92
CA ARG A 313 10.80 29.77 2.03
C ARG A 313 11.42 29.24 0.74
N SER A 314 12.76 29.15 0.75
CA SER A 314 13.52 28.35 -0.21
C SER A 314 14.23 27.24 0.56
N ALA A 315 14.00 25.99 0.17
CA ALA A 315 14.50 24.80 0.86
C ALA A 315 14.76 23.67 -0.13
N VAL A 316 14.86 22.43 0.36
CA VAL A 316 14.97 21.22 -0.45
C VAL A 316 13.79 20.29 -0.14
N THR A 317 13.33 19.57 -1.15
CA THR A 317 12.29 18.53 -0.98
C THR A 317 12.80 17.39 -0.10
N GLU A 318 11.88 16.62 0.44
CA GLU A 318 12.15 15.30 1.01
C GLU A 318 12.53 14.27 -0.07
N GLY A 319 12.94 13.10 0.40
CA GLY A 319 13.30 11.94 -0.38
C GLY A 319 14.80 11.69 -0.50
N THR A 320 15.16 10.51 -1.02
CA THR A 320 16.57 10.08 -1.14
C THR A 320 17.46 10.96 -2.01
N THR A 321 16.86 11.85 -2.81
CA THR A 321 17.56 12.80 -3.68
C THR A 321 16.94 14.21 -3.56
N PRO A 322 17.14 14.92 -2.43
CA PRO A 322 16.52 16.22 -2.18
C PRO A 322 16.79 17.23 -3.29
N GLN A 323 15.76 18.00 -3.66
CA GLN A 323 15.81 18.95 -4.77
C GLN A 323 15.43 20.35 -4.29
N SER A 324 16.10 21.40 -4.76
CA SER A 324 15.77 22.77 -4.36
C SER A 324 14.38 23.21 -4.86
N TYR A 325 13.63 23.92 -4.01
CA TYR A 325 12.39 24.62 -4.38
C TYR A 325 12.31 26.02 -3.73
N PRO A 326 11.63 27.00 -4.35
CA PRO A 326 11.09 26.95 -5.72
C PRO A 326 12.19 26.84 -6.76
N ARG A 327 11.89 26.19 -7.89
CA ARG A 327 12.78 26.12 -9.06
C ARG A 327 12.74 27.44 -9.84
N THR A 328 13.74 27.64 -10.69
CA THR A 328 13.73 28.75 -11.67
C THR A 328 12.79 28.49 -12.84
N THR A 329 12.52 27.23 -13.13
CA THR A 329 11.65 26.78 -14.22
C THR A 329 10.47 26.01 -13.65
N ASN A 330 9.33 26.12 -14.32
CA ASN A 330 8.10 25.50 -13.87
C ASN A 330 8.01 24.05 -14.36
N SER A 331 7.28 23.20 -13.64
CA SER A 331 6.96 21.83 -14.06
C SER A 331 5.46 21.65 -14.12
N THR A 332 4.97 20.83 -15.04
CA THR A 332 3.52 20.70 -15.27
C THR A 332 3.01 19.29 -15.04
N VAL A 333 1.94 19.15 -14.27
CA VAL A 333 1.29 17.87 -14.02
C VAL A 333 -0.21 18.01 -14.27
N LYS A 334 -0.75 17.12 -15.09
CA LYS A 334 -2.18 16.99 -15.38
C LYS A 334 -2.63 15.61 -14.94
N LEU A 335 -3.35 15.56 -13.82
CA LEU A 335 -3.95 14.34 -13.30
C LEU A 335 -5.46 14.43 -13.48
N LYS A 336 -6.03 13.44 -14.17
CA LYS A 336 -7.48 13.31 -14.27
C LYS A 336 -7.90 11.85 -14.15
N TYR A 337 -8.83 11.53 -13.25
CA TYR A 337 -9.18 10.13 -12.94
C TYR A 337 -7.92 9.29 -12.69
N ALA A 338 -7.11 9.76 -11.75
CA ALA A 338 -5.84 9.15 -11.39
C ALA A 338 -5.90 8.63 -9.95
N ILE A 339 -5.35 7.45 -9.72
CA ILE A 339 -5.35 6.77 -8.43
C ILE A 339 -3.91 6.48 -8.06
N ILE A 340 -3.48 6.93 -6.89
CA ILE A 340 -2.14 6.74 -6.35
C ILE A 340 -2.28 5.92 -5.07
N GLU A 341 -1.75 4.70 -5.06
CA GLU A 341 -1.96 3.75 -3.98
C GLU A 341 -0.63 3.37 -3.31
N PHE A 342 -0.66 3.15 -2.00
CA PHE A 342 0.45 2.53 -1.24
C PHE A 342 1.78 3.30 -1.32
N ALA A 343 1.70 4.61 -1.55
CA ALA A 343 2.84 5.54 -1.50
C ALA A 343 3.19 5.88 -0.03
N GLY A 344 4.03 6.90 0.22
CA GLY A 344 4.28 7.35 1.59
C GLY A 344 5.66 7.00 2.18
N ASN A 345 6.66 6.60 1.39
CA ASN A 345 7.87 5.99 1.97
C ASN A 345 8.71 6.97 2.81
N GLU A 346 8.92 6.64 4.08
CA GLU A 346 9.92 7.24 4.96
C GLU A 346 11.32 6.81 4.49
N VAL A 347 12.13 7.76 4.02
CA VAL A 347 13.50 7.49 3.53
C VAL A 347 14.55 7.69 4.62
N ALA A 348 14.23 8.50 5.62
CA ALA A 348 14.94 8.68 6.88
C ALA A 348 13.97 9.24 7.93
N PRO A 349 14.30 9.19 9.25
CA PRO A 349 13.42 9.74 10.29
C PRO A 349 13.09 11.23 10.08
N GLY A 350 11.81 11.57 9.88
CA GLY A 350 11.38 12.93 9.57
C GLY A 350 11.72 13.40 8.16
N ASP A 351 11.89 12.46 7.23
CA ASP A 351 12.10 12.67 5.80
C ASP A 351 11.24 11.65 5.03
N GLU A 352 9.95 11.95 4.97
CA GLU A 352 8.91 11.12 4.41
C GLU A 352 8.45 11.65 3.04
N LEU A 353 8.25 10.75 2.08
CA LEU A 353 7.66 11.09 0.78
C LEU A 353 6.17 10.79 0.78
N ASN A 354 5.36 11.63 0.15
CA ASN A 354 3.89 11.56 0.23
C ASN A 354 3.23 10.78 -0.91
N GLY A 355 1.89 10.74 -0.90
CA GLY A 355 1.12 10.30 -2.06
C GLY A 355 1.35 11.20 -3.28
N LEU A 356 1.06 12.49 -3.12
CA LEU A 356 1.34 13.53 -4.10
C LEU A 356 1.93 14.77 -3.42
N SER A 357 3.24 14.96 -3.60
CA SER A 357 3.99 16.09 -3.09
C SER A 357 4.03 17.24 -4.11
N SER A 358 3.57 18.43 -3.72
CA SER A 358 3.49 19.61 -4.59
C SER A 358 4.31 20.78 -4.05
N TYR A 359 5.58 20.86 -4.44
CA TYR A 359 6.47 21.94 -4.04
C TYR A 359 6.34 23.14 -4.98
N THR A 360 5.70 24.21 -4.52
CA THR A 360 5.50 25.48 -5.25
C THR A 360 4.90 25.30 -6.66
N VAL A 361 4.00 24.35 -6.81
CA VAL A 361 3.39 24.02 -8.12
C VAL A 361 2.38 25.09 -8.50
N THR A 362 2.45 25.58 -9.73
CA THR A 362 1.57 26.64 -10.21
C THR A 362 0.29 26.11 -10.86
N ASN A 363 -0.67 26.99 -11.12
CA ASN A 363 -1.92 26.70 -11.83
C ASN A 363 -1.76 26.30 -13.31
N SER A 364 -0.54 26.17 -13.82
CA SER A 364 -0.28 25.46 -15.08
C SER A 364 -0.53 23.96 -14.94
N SER A 365 -0.49 23.42 -13.72
CA SER A 365 -0.88 22.05 -13.35
C SER A 365 -2.37 22.00 -12.98
N ASN A 366 -2.95 20.81 -12.88
CA ASN A 366 -4.32 20.64 -12.38
C ASN A 366 -4.54 19.20 -11.88
N TYR A 367 -5.27 19.08 -10.77
CA TYR A 367 -5.69 17.81 -10.19
C TYR A 367 -7.23 17.73 -10.23
N SER A 368 -7.78 16.78 -10.97
CA SER A 368 -9.23 16.65 -11.13
C SER A 368 -9.63 15.18 -11.02
N TYR A 369 -10.47 14.78 -10.07
CA TYR A 369 -10.76 13.35 -9.83
C TYR A 369 -9.47 12.56 -9.55
N VAL A 370 -8.79 12.91 -8.46
CA VAL A 370 -7.55 12.24 -8.04
C VAL A 370 -7.76 11.59 -6.69
N GLN A 371 -7.38 10.32 -6.57
CA GLN A 371 -7.44 9.58 -5.33
C GLN A 371 -6.04 9.23 -4.85
N ILE A 372 -5.79 9.46 -3.57
CA ILE A 372 -4.69 8.86 -2.84
C ILE A 372 -5.27 7.78 -1.91
N HIS A 373 -4.66 6.61 -1.92
CA HIS A 373 -5.17 5.45 -1.21
C HIS A 373 -4.07 4.76 -0.43
N ARG A 374 -4.27 4.60 0.88
CA ARG A 374 -3.36 3.85 1.75
C ARG A 374 -1.91 4.34 1.67
N GLY A 375 -1.70 5.66 1.63
CA GLY A 375 -0.39 6.26 1.85
C GLY A 375 0.08 6.07 3.30
N LEU A 376 1.39 5.91 3.53
CA LEU A 376 1.94 5.90 4.89
C LEU A 376 1.99 7.32 5.46
N ASP A 377 2.48 8.23 4.65
CA ASP A 377 2.53 9.65 4.92
C ASP A 377 1.30 10.35 4.31
N ASP A 378 1.36 11.67 4.12
CA ASP A 378 0.24 12.47 3.68
C ASP A 378 -0.32 12.05 2.32
N GLY A 379 -1.63 12.23 2.20
CA GLY A 379 -2.34 12.01 0.95
C GLY A 379 -1.87 13.00 -0.12
N PHE A 380 -2.30 14.24 0.04
CA PHE A 380 -1.85 15.38 -0.75
C PHE A 380 -1.13 16.35 0.15
N GLU A 381 0.08 16.74 -0.23
CA GLU A 381 0.84 17.76 0.49
C GLU A 381 1.29 18.87 -0.44
N TRP A 382 1.06 20.11 -0.03
CA TRP A 382 1.40 21.30 -0.80
C TRP A 382 2.35 22.20 -0.01
N TRP A 383 3.62 22.26 -0.40
CA TRP A 383 4.54 23.28 0.09
C TRP A 383 4.53 24.48 -0.86
N GLY A 384 3.56 25.38 -0.67
CA GLY A 384 3.40 26.56 -1.51
C GLY A 384 2.75 26.30 -2.87
N GLY A 385 2.72 27.33 -3.70
CA GLY A 385 2.12 27.30 -5.03
C GLY A 385 0.62 27.58 -5.03
N ASN A 386 -0.03 27.32 -6.15
CA ASN A 386 -1.45 27.60 -6.35
C ASN A 386 -2.12 26.64 -7.35
N VAL A 387 -1.63 25.41 -7.45
CA VAL A 387 -2.27 24.37 -8.27
C VAL A 387 -3.74 24.17 -7.84
N PRO A 388 -4.71 24.23 -8.77
CA PRO A 388 -6.12 24.01 -8.44
C PRO A 388 -6.47 22.53 -8.39
N GLY A 389 -7.43 22.19 -7.52
CA GLY A 389 -7.93 20.84 -7.31
C GLY A 389 -9.46 20.74 -7.29
N ASP A 390 -10.02 19.72 -7.93
CA ASP A 390 -11.43 19.36 -7.81
C ASP A 390 -11.65 17.85 -7.70
N HIS A 391 -12.59 17.41 -6.85
CA HIS A 391 -12.90 15.99 -6.67
C HIS A 391 -11.69 15.17 -6.19
N LEU A 392 -11.09 15.59 -5.07
CA LEU A 392 -9.93 14.92 -4.48
C LEU A 392 -10.37 13.95 -3.38
N VAL A 393 -9.80 12.75 -3.36
CA VAL A 393 -10.16 11.69 -2.41
C VAL A 393 -8.91 11.18 -1.72
N VAL A 394 -8.94 11.09 -0.40
CA VAL A 394 -7.95 10.35 0.38
C VAL A 394 -8.67 9.32 1.22
N THR A 395 -8.13 8.10 1.20
CA THR A 395 -8.77 6.95 1.83
C THR A 395 -7.74 6.06 2.50
N GLY A 396 -7.92 5.83 3.80
CA GLY A 396 -7.05 5.00 4.62
C GLY A 396 -5.61 5.52 4.71
N GLY A 397 -5.39 6.82 4.53
CA GLY A 397 -4.12 7.48 4.82
C GLY A 397 -3.73 7.27 6.29
N LEU A 398 -2.43 7.13 6.53
CA LEU A 398 -1.88 6.87 7.86
C LEU A 398 -1.29 8.11 8.51
N ASP A 399 -0.99 9.16 7.75
CA ASP A 399 -0.77 10.52 8.27
C ASP A 399 -1.90 11.46 7.87
N ASP A 400 -1.66 12.69 7.42
CA ASP A 400 -2.69 13.68 7.10
C ASP A 400 -3.36 13.39 5.76
N ASP A 401 -4.67 13.65 5.65
CA ASP A 401 -5.35 13.43 4.35
C ASP A 401 -4.99 14.56 3.37
N PHE A 402 -4.97 15.81 3.85
CA PHE A 402 -4.63 16.98 3.06
C PHE A 402 -3.78 17.92 3.89
N ASP A 403 -2.51 18.06 3.56
CA ASP A 403 -1.61 19.01 4.19
C ASP A 403 -1.31 20.21 3.28
N MET A 404 -1.63 21.41 3.77
CA MET A 404 -1.62 22.64 2.99
C MET A 404 -0.71 23.67 3.63
N ASP A 405 0.42 23.87 2.97
CA ASP A 405 1.61 24.32 3.63
C ASP A 405 2.37 25.42 2.89
N GLU A 406 3.31 26.03 3.62
CA GLU A 406 4.33 26.94 3.12
C GLU A 406 3.90 27.98 2.07
N GLY A 407 2.71 28.57 2.22
CA GLY A 407 2.20 29.60 1.31
C GLY A 407 1.26 29.09 0.23
N PHE A 408 0.75 27.87 0.35
CA PHE A 408 -0.20 27.33 -0.62
C PHE A 408 -1.45 28.22 -0.69
N GLY A 409 -1.77 28.68 -1.90
CA GLY A 409 -2.88 29.60 -2.18
C GLY A 409 -3.84 29.06 -3.24
N GLY A 410 -3.89 27.75 -3.43
CA GLY A 410 -4.75 27.10 -4.42
C GLY A 410 -6.23 27.11 -4.03
N THR A 411 -7.08 26.75 -4.99
CA THR A 411 -8.51 26.51 -4.77
C THR A 411 -8.79 25.01 -4.89
N LEU A 412 -9.37 24.44 -3.83
CA LEU A 412 -9.74 23.03 -3.73
C LEU A 412 -11.25 22.91 -3.55
N THR A 413 -11.91 22.10 -4.38
CA THR A 413 -13.36 21.92 -4.32
C THR A 413 -13.74 20.44 -4.31
N ASN A 414 -14.75 20.07 -3.52
CA ASN A 414 -15.23 18.69 -3.38
C ASN A 414 -14.10 17.74 -2.94
N ILE A 415 -13.58 17.92 -1.72
CA ILE A 415 -12.51 17.07 -1.18
C ILE A 415 -13.00 16.15 -0.07
N LEU A 416 -12.60 14.88 -0.12
CA LEU A 416 -13.07 13.82 0.76
C LEU A 416 -11.86 13.13 1.40
N GLY A 417 -11.76 13.19 2.73
CA GLY A 417 -10.74 12.48 3.52
C GLY A 417 -11.41 11.45 4.42
N VAL A 418 -10.90 10.22 4.41
CA VAL A 418 -11.48 9.10 5.17
C VAL A 418 -10.38 8.24 5.78
N LYS A 419 -10.27 8.23 7.11
CA LYS A 419 -9.39 7.31 7.84
C LYS A 419 -10.01 5.92 7.95
N TYR A 420 -9.16 4.89 8.02
CA TYR A 420 -9.60 3.50 8.20
C TYR A 420 -9.36 3.05 9.66
N PRO A 421 -10.15 2.10 10.18
CA PRO A 421 -9.90 1.54 11.51
C PRO A 421 -8.54 0.84 11.59
N ALA A 422 -7.95 0.82 12.80
CA ALA A 422 -6.66 0.14 13.05
C ALA A 422 -6.64 -1.34 12.64
N ALA A 423 -7.80 -2.02 12.64
CA ALA A 423 -7.94 -3.40 12.16
C ALA A 423 -7.53 -3.58 10.68
N CYS A 424 -7.47 -2.50 9.91
CA CYS A 424 -7.06 -2.49 8.50
C CYS A 424 -5.56 -2.40 8.29
N GLY A 425 -4.78 -2.38 9.38
CA GLY A 425 -3.33 -2.46 9.36
C GLY A 425 -2.64 -1.17 8.92
N GLY A 426 -1.32 -1.17 9.08
CA GLY A 426 -0.51 0.03 9.01
C GLY A 426 -0.33 0.67 10.39
N SER A 427 0.69 1.51 10.51
CA SER A 427 0.96 2.29 11.71
C SER A 427 0.68 3.75 11.39
N PRO A 428 -0.40 4.34 11.93
CA PRO A 428 -0.64 5.77 11.77
C PRO A 428 0.51 6.59 12.36
N SER A 429 0.67 7.81 11.84
CA SER A 429 1.56 8.82 12.41
C SER A 429 1.16 9.19 13.84
N THR A 430 1.95 10.05 14.47
CA THR A 430 1.67 10.51 15.82
C THR A 430 0.49 11.47 15.92
N ASP A 431 0.02 12.01 14.80
CA ASP A 431 -0.98 13.08 14.74
C ASP A 431 -1.79 13.10 13.42
N PRO A 432 -2.40 11.98 12.99
CA PRO A 432 -3.03 11.85 11.68
C PRO A 432 -4.38 12.61 11.60
N HIS A 433 -4.32 13.84 11.12
CA HIS A 433 -5.42 14.76 10.93
C HIS A 433 -6.16 14.50 9.61
N GLY A 434 -7.39 15.00 9.53
CA GLY A 434 -8.12 15.08 8.26
C GLY A 434 -7.57 16.20 7.38
N MET A 435 -7.09 17.27 7.99
CA MET A 435 -6.29 18.28 7.32
C MET A 435 -5.29 18.87 8.31
N GLU A 436 -4.06 19.06 7.87
CA GLU A 436 -3.08 19.93 8.52
C GLU A 436 -2.82 21.14 7.62
N MET A 437 -2.56 22.28 8.25
CA MET A 437 -2.36 23.53 7.53
C MET A 437 -1.41 24.44 8.27
N ASP A 438 -0.20 24.54 7.75
CA ASP A 438 0.86 25.32 8.35
C ASP A 438 1.18 26.54 7.50
N GLY A 439 1.19 27.71 8.15
CA GLY A 439 1.65 28.91 7.49
C GLY A 439 3.16 28.89 7.26
N SER A 440 3.95 28.23 8.12
CA SER A 440 5.39 28.04 7.95
C SER A 440 5.90 26.81 8.68
N HIS A 441 6.92 26.14 8.14
CA HIS A 441 7.55 24.94 8.70
C HIS A 441 8.40 25.17 9.97
N ASN A 442 8.12 26.19 10.81
CA ASN A 442 9.01 26.52 11.94
C ASN A 442 8.28 26.73 13.27
N ALA A 443 8.13 25.64 14.02
CA ALA A 443 7.97 25.60 15.48
C ALA A 443 7.00 26.65 16.09
N GLY A 444 5.87 26.90 15.44
CA GLY A 444 4.83 27.82 15.91
C GLY A 444 5.04 29.29 15.55
N VAL A 445 5.90 29.60 14.56
CA VAL A 445 6.18 30.96 14.07
C VAL A 445 5.47 31.17 12.73
N ALA A 446 4.91 32.37 12.50
CA ALA A 446 4.37 32.72 11.18
C ALA A 446 5.45 33.16 10.17
N PRO A 447 5.21 33.07 8.85
CA PRO A 447 6.14 33.57 7.85
C PRO A 447 6.50 35.03 8.06
N GLY A 448 7.80 35.35 8.02
CA GLY A 448 8.28 36.74 8.04
C GLY A 448 8.09 37.49 6.70
N VAL A 449 7.68 36.79 5.63
CA VAL A 449 7.75 37.28 4.24
C VAL A 449 6.44 37.81 3.65
N GLY A 450 5.39 38.04 4.46
CA GLY A 450 4.11 38.61 3.98
C GLY A 450 3.31 37.73 3.02
N THR A 451 3.83 36.56 2.68
CA THR A 451 3.15 35.45 2.00
C THR A 451 2.68 34.47 3.07
N TYR A 452 1.44 34.02 2.98
CA TYR A 452 0.82 33.11 3.96
C TYR A 452 0.13 31.97 3.25
N THR A 453 0.07 30.81 3.89
CA THR A 453 -0.81 29.71 3.45
C THR A 453 -2.26 30.19 3.53
N ASN A 454 -2.89 30.31 2.37
CA ASN A 454 -4.21 30.93 2.21
C ASN A 454 -5.04 30.22 1.12
N PRO A 455 -5.31 28.91 1.27
CA PRO A 455 -6.12 28.16 0.32
C PRO A 455 -7.58 28.59 0.40
N THR A 456 -8.33 28.33 -0.68
CA THR A 456 -9.80 28.32 -0.65
C THR A 456 -10.29 26.89 -0.80
N VAL A 457 -10.97 26.36 0.22
CA VAL A 457 -11.49 25.00 0.27
C VAL A 457 -13.01 25.03 0.41
N THR A 458 -13.72 24.37 -0.50
CA THR A 458 -15.20 24.34 -0.50
C THR A 458 -15.72 22.92 -0.70
N ASN A 459 -16.81 22.57 -0.01
CA ASN A 459 -17.45 21.25 -0.05
C ASN A 459 -16.47 20.15 0.39
N TYR A 460 -16.07 20.16 1.65
CA TYR A 460 -15.15 19.16 2.18
C TYR A 460 -15.85 18.19 3.14
N THR A 461 -15.40 16.95 3.18
CA THR A 461 -15.92 15.92 4.10
C THR A 461 -14.76 15.13 4.66
N LEU A 462 -14.60 15.16 5.98
CA LEU A 462 -13.52 14.50 6.70
C LEU A 462 -14.15 13.51 7.68
N ILE A 463 -13.81 12.24 7.53
CA ILE A 463 -14.31 11.15 8.36
C ILE A 463 -13.13 10.42 8.98
N GLY A 464 -12.92 10.62 10.27
CA GLY A 464 -11.92 9.90 11.06
C GLY A 464 -12.38 8.50 11.45
N ALA A 465 -11.45 7.74 12.02
CA ALA A 465 -11.67 6.40 12.56
C ALA A 465 -11.27 6.31 14.04
N GLU A 466 -11.37 7.43 14.76
CA GLU A 466 -10.97 7.58 16.17
C GLU A 466 -9.50 7.21 16.40
N VAL A 467 -8.63 7.48 15.41
CA VAL A 467 -7.19 7.35 15.55
C VAL A 467 -6.69 8.41 16.53
N ALA A 468 -5.86 7.99 17.49
CA ALA A 468 -5.34 8.85 18.55
C ALA A 468 -4.66 10.09 17.98
N ASN A 469 -4.72 11.20 18.74
CA ASN A 469 -4.13 12.50 18.41
C ASN A 469 -4.70 13.22 17.16
N GLY A 470 -5.42 12.53 16.28
CA GLY A 470 -6.04 13.13 15.09
C GLY A 470 -7.13 14.17 15.40
N PHE A 471 -7.04 15.32 14.74
CA PHE A 471 -8.09 16.32 14.62
C PHE A 471 -8.72 16.28 13.23
N GLY A 472 -9.97 16.72 13.11
CA GLY A 472 -10.58 16.90 11.79
C GLY A 472 -9.80 17.88 10.93
N ALA A 473 -9.49 19.06 11.45
CA ALA A 473 -8.55 19.97 10.82
C ALA A 473 -7.73 20.73 11.87
N ARG A 474 -6.46 20.99 11.56
CA ARG A 474 -5.54 21.77 12.37
C ARG A 474 -4.99 22.96 11.60
N PHE A 475 -5.04 24.14 12.20
CA PHE A 475 -4.55 25.38 11.61
C PHE A 475 -3.48 26.00 12.51
N ARG A 476 -2.31 26.32 11.97
CA ARG A 476 -1.23 26.94 12.75
C ARG A 476 -0.33 27.86 11.93
N GLU A 477 0.62 28.49 12.62
CA GLU A 477 1.78 29.18 12.02
C GLU A 477 1.43 30.29 11.03
N GLY A 478 0.35 31.05 11.27
CA GLY A 478 -0.04 32.20 10.46
C GLY A 478 -0.88 31.85 9.23
N MET A 479 -1.43 30.64 9.18
CA MET A 479 -2.40 30.19 8.18
C MET A 479 -3.65 31.10 8.14
N ARG A 480 -4.14 31.43 6.93
CA ARG A 480 -5.26 32.36 6.66
C ARG A 480 -6.35 31.89 5.69
N GLY A 481 -6.35 30.62 5.30
CA GLY A 481 -7.27 30.11 4.28
C GLY A 481 -8.75 30.23 4.63
N THR A 482 -9.57 30.01 3.61
CA THR A 482 -11.03 30.05 3.69
C THR A 482 -11.62 28.66 3.46
N PHE A 483 -12.44 28.18 4.39
CA PHE A 483 -13.06 26.87 4.37
C PHE A 483 -14.57 27.03 4.45
N SER A 484 -15.30 26.33 3.59
CA SER A 484 -16.77 26.41 3.61
C SER A 484 -17.45 25.11 3.21
N ASN A 485 -18.68 24.96 3.72
CA ASN A 485 -19.57 23.84 3.43
C ASN A 485 -18.98 22.47 3.84
N GLY A 486 -18.43 22.41 5.05
CA GLY A 486 -17.68 21.28 5.58
C GLY A 486 -18.49 20.30 6.41
N LEU A 487 -18.07 19.03 6.41
CA LEU A 487 -18.50 17.99 7.33
C LEU A 487 -17.27 17.38 8.01
N VAL A 488 -17.25 17.34 9.35
CA VAL A 488 -16.16 16.76 10.14
C VAL A 488 -16.72 15.80 11.18
N TYR A 489 -16.27 14.55 11.18
CA TYR A 489 -16.77 13.51 12.08
C TYR A 489 -15.71 12.44 12.38
N GLY A 490 -15.68 11.88 13.59
CA GLY A 490 -14.94 10.65 13.90
C GLY A 490 -13.46 10.80 14.26
N PHE A 491 -13.01 12.00 14.66
CA PHE A 491 -11.62 12.26 15.05
C PHE A 491 -11.44 12.19 16.57
N ALA A 492 -10.37 11.53 17.04
CA ALA A 492 -10.22 11.20 18.46
C ALA A 492 -10.05 12.45 19.34
N SER A 493 -9.14 13.36 18.95
CA SER A 493 -8.79 14.53 19.74
C SER A 493 -9.84 15.64 19.69
N GLY A 494 -10.48 15.82 18.53
CA GLY A 494 -11.47 16.88 18.36
C GLY A 494 -11.81 17.17 16.91
N ASN A 495 -12.74 18.11 16.74
CA ASN A 495 -13.20 18.55 15.43
C ASN A 495 -12.19 19.48 14.77
N LEU A 496 -11.98 20.67 15.34
CA LEU A 496 -11.06 21.67 14.81
C LEU A 496 -10.03 22.07 15.87
N ARG A 497 -8.78 22.25 15.46
CA ARG A 497 -7.72 22.86 16.28
C ARG A 497 -7.17 24.07 15.54
N CYS A 498 -7.10 25.22 16.22
CA CYS A 498 -6.45 26.40 15.69
C CYS A 498 -5.49 26.94 16.75
N ASP A 499 -4.20 26.88 16.46
CA ASP A 499 -3.15 27.26 17.39
C ASP A 499 -2.77 28.74 17.17
N ASN A 500 -2.56 29.46 18.28
CA ASN A 500 -1.95 30.79 18.25
C ASN A 500 -0.46 30.68 17.89
N ASN A 501 0.12 31.75 17.34
CA ASN A 501 1.54 31.77 16.99
C ASN A 501 2.41 32.06 18.21
N ALA A 502 2.90 31.00 18.85
CA ALA A 502 3.73 31.08 20.05
C ALA A 502 5.08 31.80 19.81
N GLY A 503 5.60 31.75 18.59
CA GLY A 503 6.91 32.30 18.23
C GLY A 503 6.89 33.71 17.61
N GLY A 504 5.71 34.33 17.48
CA GLY A 504 5.52 35.66 16.88
C GLY A 504 5.19 35.65 15.39
N GLY A 505 5.10 36.85 14.79
CA GLY A 505 4.59 37.06 13.43
C GLY A 505 3.08 37.33 13.41
N THR A 506 2.46 37.30 12.23
CA THR A 506 1.02 37.59 12.14
C THR A 506 0.17 36.41 12.55
N ASP A 507 -0.91 36.65 13.28
CA ASP A 507 -1.79 35.63 13.86
C ASP A 507 -2.38 34.63 12.85
N THR A 508 -2.41 33.34 13.22
CA THR A 508 -3.26 32.34 12.57
C THR A 508 -4.72 32.79 12.69
N ASN A 509 -5.40 32.96 11.56
CA ASN A 509 -6.80 33.39 11.54
C ASN A 509 -7.49 32.96 10.23
N PRO A 510 -7.77 31.65 10.07
CA PRO A 510 -8.55 31.17 8.94
C PRO A 510 -10.01 31.61 9.05
N THR A 511 -10.68 31.69 7.91
CA THR A 511 -12.13 31.85 7.86
C THR A 511 -12.77 30.50 7.67
N VAL A 512 -13.49 30.00 8.67
CA VAL A 512 -14.24 28.73 8.57
C VAL A 512 -15.73 29.05 8.62
N GLY A 513 -16.39 28.95 7.46
CA GLY A 513 -17.83 29.10 7.29
C GLY A 513 -18.54 27.75 7.15
N THR A 514 -19.85 27.73 7.43
CA THR A 514 -20.78 26.61 7.15
C THR A 514 -20.17 25.22 7.34
N THR A 515 -19.57 24.97 8.52
CA THR A 515 -18.96 23.67 8.85
C THR A 515 -19.74 22.99 9.96
N LEU A 516 -20.23 21.79 9.68
CA LEU A 516 -20.93 20.95 10.64
C LEU A 516 -19.95 19.91 11.19
N SER A 517 -19.93 19.79 12.51
CA SER A 517 -18.97 18.96 13.23
C SER A 517 -19.65 18.05 14.25
N GLN A 518 -18.95 17.01 14.69
CA GLN A 518 -19.49 16.02 15.62
C GLN A 518 -19.84 16.63 16.97
N SER A 519 -21.09 16.43 17.41
CA SER A 519 -21.55 16.82 18.74
C SER A 519 -20.80 16.02 19.81
N GLY A 520 -20.37 16.71 20.88
CA GLY A 520 -19.63 16.09 21.98
C GLY A 520 -18.11 15.96 21.77
N LYS A 521 -17.61 16.27 20.56
CA LYS A 521 -16.17 16.41 20.30
C LYS A 521 -15.74 17.86 20.47
N ALA A 522 -14.64 18.07 21.18
CA ALA A 522 -14.11 19.40 21.45
C ALA A 522 -13.56 20.04 20.18
N SER A 523 -13.47 21.37 20.18
CA SER A 523 -12.58 22.12 19.31
C SER A 523 -11.68 22.99 20.15
N THR A 524 -10.40 23.05 19.79
CA THR A 524 -9.38 23.81 20.50
C THR A 524 -9.06 25.04 19.67
N ILE A 525 -9.79 26.13 19.89
CA ILE A 525 -9.67 27.34 19.10
C ILE A 525 -8.92 28.40 19.89
N GLY A 526 -7.73 28.75 19.42
CA GLY A 526 -6.91 29.82 19.94
C GLY A 526 -7.63 31.18 19.86
N SER A 527 -7.33 32.05 20.83
CA SER A 527 -7.98 33.35 20.97
C SER A 527 -7.86 34.28 19.75
N GLN A 528 -6.89 34.03 18.87
CA GLN A 528 -6.65 34.83 17.66
C GLN A 528 -7.43 34.32 16.43
N CYS A 529 -7.95 33.09 16.49
CA CYS A 529 -8.69 32.45 15.42
C CYS A 529 -10.17 32.87 15.43
N VAL A 530 -10.42 34.17 15.37
CA VAL A 530 -11.73 34.78 15.61
C VAL A 530 -12.76 34.53 14.50
N ALA A 531 -12.32 34.14 13.30
CA ALA A 531 -13.17 33.91 12.13
C ALA A 531 -13.58 32.43 11.94
N ILE A 532 -13.41 31.59 12.95
CA ILE A 532 -13.87 30.19 12.92
C ILE A 532 -15.28 30.09 13.48
N THR A 533 -16.26 29.83 12.60
CA THR A 533 -17.64 29.54 12.99
C THR A 533 -17.99 28.09 12.65
N GLN A 534 -18.00 27.22 13.66
CA GLN A 534 -18.46 25.83 13.52
C GLN A 534 -19.77 25.60 14.25
N THR A 535 -20.59 24.70 13.70
CA THR A 535 -21.81 24.21 14.37
C THR A 535 -21.61 22.75 14.72
N ALA A 536 -21.56 22.42 16.01
CA ALA A 536 -21.47 21.04 16.48
C ALA A 536 -22.87 20.39 16.50
N SER A 537 -23.27 19.73 15.40
CA SER A 537 -24.63 19.20 15.20
C SER A 537 -24.70 17.76 14.70
N LEU A 538 -23.57 17.13 14.34
CA LEU A 538 -23.56 15.78 13.81
C LEU A 538 -23.57 14.75 14.96
N THR A 539 -24.60 13.91 15.02
CA THR A 539 -24.75 12.86 16.05
C THR A 539 -24.50 11.44 15.51
N ALA A 540 -24.29 11.32 14.21
CA ALA A 540 -23.94 10.09 13.51
C ALA A 540 -23.06 10.45 12.30
N THR A 541 -22.42 9.44 11.70
CA THR A 541 -21.64 9.60 10.47
C THR A 541 -22.48 10.33 9.40
N PRO A 542 -21.96 11.39 8.76
CA PRO A 542 -22.79 12.29 7.96
C PRO A 542 -23.04 11.81 6.51
N VAL A 543 -22.60 10.59 6.18
CA VAL A 543 -22.78 9.96 4.86
C VAL A 543 -23.70 8.74 4.94
N VAL A 544 -24.22 8.31 3.80
CA VAL A 544 -25.15 7.17 3.68
C VAL A 544 -24.53 5.87 4.20
N SER A 545 -23.30 5.57 3.82
CA SER A 545 -22.63 4.34 4.26
C SER A 545 -21.12 4.43 4.14
N MET A 546 -20.40 3.93 5.15
CA MET A 546 -18.97 3.66 5.05
C MET A 546 -18.68 2.33 4.37
N GLY A 547 -19.69 1.63 3.84
CA GLY A 547 -19.51 0.33 3.21
C GLY A 547 -18.80 -0.65 4.15
N ASN A 548 -17.78 -1.31 3.64
CA ASN A 548 -16.95 -2.27 4.35
C ASN A 548 -15.57 -1.75 4.78
N ILE A 549 -15.30 -0.44 4.62
CA ILE A 549 -14.03 0.15 5.06
C ILE A 549 -14.02 0.42 6.58
N ASN A 550 -15.19 0.42 7.23
CA ASN A 550 -15.33 0.58 8.68
C ASN A 550 -15.36 -0.75 9.45
N SER A 551 -15.26 -1.89 8.76
CA SER A 551 -15.28 -3.23 9.35
C SER A 551 -13.89 -3.89 9.29
N THR A 552 -13.77 -5.09 9.86
CA THR A 552 -12.56 -5.92 9.73
C THR A 552 -12.27 -6.39 8.31
N ASP A 553 -13.22 -6.21 7.38
CA ASP A 553 -13.05 -6.57 5.97
C ASP A 553 -12.23 -5.53 5.20
N CYS A 554 -12.11 -4.31 5.71
CA CYS A 554 -11.15 -3.31 5.23
C CYS A 554 -11.17 -3.08 3.71
N GLY A 555 -12.37 -3.00 3.14
CA GLY A 555 -12.54 -2.79 1.71
C GLY A 555 -12.53 -4.03 0.81
N PHE A 556 -12.23 -5.22 1.35
CA PHE A 556 -12.10 -6.47 0.56
C PHE A 556 -13.42 -7.20 0.27
N SER A 557 -14.54 -6.72 0.78
CA SER A 557 -15.87 -7.22 0.41
C SER A 557 -16.56 -6.35 -0.66
N ALA A 558 -17.66 -6.82 -1.24
CA ALA A 558 -18.25 -6.20 -2.44
C ALA A 558 -18.97 -4.85 -2.20
N THR A 559 -19.19 -4.44 -0.95
CA THR A 559 -19.98 -3.24 -0.64
C THR A 559 -19.10 -1.99 -0.57
N LYS A 560 -19.06 -1.23 -1.67
CA LYS A 560 -18.43 0.09 -1.71
C LYS A 560 -19.05 1.07 -0.71
N PRO A 561 -18.28 2.04 -0.19
CA PRO A 561 -18.84 3.16 0.56
C PRO A 561 -19.73 4.04 -0.33
N ASP A 562 -20.75 4.61 0.30
CA ASP A 562 -21.62 5.61 -0.28
C ASP A 562 -21.45 6.91 0.50
N PHE A 563 -20.55 7.76 0.01
CA PHE A 563 -20.26 9.06 0.63
C PHE A 563 -21.31 10.13 0.32
N THR A 564 -22.47 9.76 -0.23
CA THR A 564 -23.56 10.71 -0.42
C THR A 564 -23.92 11.29 0.94
N THR A 565 -23.97 12.61 1.03
CA THR A 565 -24.32 13.29 2.27
C THR A 565 -25.76 12.94 2.64
N ASN A 566 -26.00 12.63 3.92
CA ASN A 566 -27.33 12.27 4.41
C ASN A 566 -28.39 13.34 4.06
N SER A 567 -29.63 12.92 3.82
CA SER A 567 -30.69 13.78 3.24
C SER A 567 -30.96 15.08 3.99
N GLY A 568 -30.83 15.10 5.33
CA GLY A 568 -30.96 16.31 6.15
C GLY A 568 -29.82 17.32 5.97
N LEU A 569 -28.74 16.92 5.31
CA LEU A 569 -27.50 17.68 5.09
C LEU A 569 -27.19 17.80 3.59
N ALA A 570 -28.15 17.53 2.70
CA ALA A 570 -27.95 17.25 1.29
C ALA A 570 -27.22 18.34 0.48
N GLN A 571 -27.07 19.56 1.03
CA GLN A 571 -26.37 20.69 0.42
C GLN A 571 -24.93 20.88 0.97
N THR A 572 -24.46 20.02 1.87
CA THR A 572 -23.18 20.18 2.59
C THR A 572 -22.19 19.06 2.29
N GLY A 573 -20.90 19.39 2.37
CA GLY A 573 -19.81 18.45 2.17
C GLY A 573 -19.57 18.07 0.72
N ALA A 574 -18.55 17.23 0.51
CA ALA A 574 -18.14 16.77 -0.80
C ALA A 574 -19.19 15.83 -1.45
N GLY A 575 -19.99 15.15 -0.62
CA GLY A 575 -21.07 14.25 -1.02
C GLY A 575 -22.42 14.92 -1.28
N ASN A 576 -22.47 16.25 -1.41
CA ASN A 576 -23.70 17.01 -1.68
C ASN A 576 -24.48 16.39 -2.85
N SER A 577 -25.78 16.19 -2.66
CA SER A 577 -26.70 15.58 -3.63
C SER A 577 -26.67 16.23 -5.02
N ALA A 578 -26.40 17.53 -5.12
CA ALA A 578 -26.28 18.26 -6.38
C ALA A 578 -25.05 17.82 -7.21
N ASN A 579 -24.02 17.27 -6.57
CA ASN A 579 -22.80 16.79 -7.23
C ASN A 579 -22.91 15.32 -7.68
N GLY A 580 -23.95 14.60 -7.23
CA GLY A 580 -24.06 13.16 -7.45
C GLY A 580 -22.93 12.34 -6.80
N LYS A 581 -22.81 11.06 -7.17
CA LYS A 581 -21.80 10.13 -6.64
C LYS A 581 -20.51 10.15 -7.47
N TRP A 582 -19.83 11.29 -7.49
CA TRP A 582 -18.68 11.53 -8.35
C TRP A 582 -17.47 10.63 -8.08
N TRP A 583 -17.38 9.99 -6.90
CA TRP A 583 -16.32 9.04 -6.53
C TRP A 583 -16.59 7.59 -6.98
N ASP A 584 -17.86 7.20 -7.13
CA ASP A 584 -18.30 5.79 -7.05
C ASP A 584 -17.71 4.87 -8.13
N SER A 585 -17.54 5.37 -9.34
CA SER A 585 -17.20 4.56 -10.52
C SER A 585 -15.71 4.31 -10.71
N TRP A 586 -14.83 5.12 -10.12
CA TRP A 586 -13.40 5.09 -10.42
C TRP A 586 -12.50 4.90 -9.20
N THR A 587 -13.00 5.11 -7.99
CA THR A 587 -12.19 4.99 -6.77
C THR A 587 -12.06 3.55 -6.26
N VAL A 588 -11.03 3.33 -5.45
CA VAL A 588 -10.64 2.05 -4.81
C VAL A 588 -10.67 2.16 -3.28
N TYR A 589 -10.82 1.05 -2.56
CA TYR A 589 -11.11 1.08 -1.12
C TYR A 589 -10.43 -0.03 -0.28
N ARG A 590 -9.50 -0.81 -0.85
CA ARG A 590 -8.93 -1.99 -0.19
C ARG A 590 -7.70 -1.67 0.65
N ALA A 591 -7.60 -2.23 1.85
CA ALA A 591 -6.55 -1.80 2.76
C ALA A 591 -5.17 -2.47 2.60
N ARG A 592 -5.04 -3.61 1.89
CA ARG A 592 -3.79 -4.40 1.72
C ARG A 592 -3.45 -4.67 0.25
#